data_AF-A0A3R7P9C0-F1
#
_entry.id   AF-A0A3R7P9C0-F1
#
_cell.length_a   1.000
_cell.length_b   1.000
_cell.length_c   1.000
_cell.angle_alpha   90.00
_cell.angle_beta   90.00
_cell.angle_gamma   90.00
#
_symmetry.space_group_name_H-M   'P 1'
#
loop_
_entity.id
_entity.type
_entity.pdbx_description
1 polymer ?
#
loop_
_entity_poly.entity_id
_entity_poly.type
_entity_poly.pdbx_seq_one_letter_code
_entity_poly.pdbx_strand_id
1 'polypeptide(L)'
;EDIPDIVDYMLQKLVKERKAKATRLSDEAMATLVRYPWPGNVRELGNVVYHSAVVAQGDLILMKDFPDTLSKPEGAPVTAPEPLPAEDLVTANREPVVSSVPEPVIDPPETGLIRGDTLQSIFDTIYETVKEREGKRILSHIEKQMIQRAVSDTGGNQARAAEILGITRNTLKKRLDEYASEGG
;
A
#
# COMPACT_ATOMS: atom_id res chain seq x y z
N GLU A 1 -17.82 14.17 11.46
CA GLU A 1 -18.21 15.54 11.08
C GLU A 1 -17.16 16.22 10.21
N ASP A 2 -15.92 15.72 10.16
CA ASP A 2 -14.79 16.38 9.47
C ASP A 2 -14.67 16.10 7.96
N ILE A 3 -15.43 15.15 7.42
CA ILE A 3 -15.33 14.75 6.00
C ILE A 3 -15.64 15.92 5.05
N PRO A 4 -16.72 16.71 5.22
CA PRO A 4 -17.00 17.84 4.34
C PRO A 4 -15.86 18.87 4.30
N ASP A 5 -15.32 19.25 5.46
CA ASP A 5 -14.22 20.23 5.55
C ASP A 5 -12.94 19.72 4.88
N ILE A 6 -12.63 18.43 5.05
CA ILE A 6 -11.48 17.78 4.41
C ILE A 6 -11.65 17.75 2.89
N VAL A 7 -12.85 17.42 2.40
CA VAL A 7 -13.16 17.40 0.96
C VAL A 7 -12.99 18.80 0.37
N ASP A 8 -13.55 19.82 1.02
CA ASP A 8 -13.43 21.22 0.57
C ASP A 8 -11.96 21.66 0.51
N TYR A 9 -11.18 21.35 1.55
CA TYR A 9 -9.74 21.63 1.55
C TYR A 9 -9.01 20.94 0.38
N MET A 10 -9.33 19.67 0.11
CA MET A 10 -8.72 18.92 -1.00
C MET A 10 -9.08 19.52 -2.35
N LEU A 11 -10.34 19.88 -2.60
CA LEU A 11 -10.76 20.52 -3.84
C LEU A 11 -10.07 21.86 -4.06
N GLN A 12 -10.03 22.72 -3.02
CA GLN A 12 -9.33 24.00 -3.08
C GLN A 12 -7.84 23.82 -3.41
N LYS A 13 -7.19 22.81 -2.82
CA LYS A 13 -5.82 22.47 -3.13
C LYS A 13 -5.64 22.04 -4.59
N LEU A 14 -6.53 21.21 -5.13
CA LEU A 14 -6.46 20.74 -6.52
C LEU A 14 -6.67 21.86 -7.53
N VAL A 15 -7.59 22.79 -7.26
CA VAL A 15 -7.81 23.98 -8.08
C VAL A 15 -6.60 24.90 -8.03
N LYS A 16 -6.01 25.13 -6.84
CA LYS A 16 -4.78 25.92 -6.66
C LYS A 16 -3.60 25.34 -7.44
N GLU A 17 -3.48 24.00 -7.47
CA GLU A 17 -2.47 23.28 -8.23
C GLU A 17 -2.80 23.16 -9.74
N ARG A 18 -3.93 23.73 -10.20
CA ARG A 18 -4.47 23.62 -11.56
C ARG A 18 -4.63 22.18 -12.08
N LYS A 19 -4.86 21.23 -11.17
CA LYS A 19 -5.05 19.81 -11.51
C LYS A 19 -6.49 19.45 -11.84
N ALA A 20 -7.44 20.23 -11.33
CA ALA A 20 -8.86 20.07 -11.58
C ALA A 20 -9.56 21.43 -11.63
N LYS A 21 -10.76 21.47 -12.22
CA LYS A 21 -11.64 22.64 -12.23
C LYS A 21 -12.82 22.51 -11.27
N ALA A 22 -13.06 21.30 -10.76
CA ALA A 22 -14.10 21.02 -9.81
C ALA A 22 -13.84 21.74 -8.48
N THR A 23 -14.81 22.53 -8.04
CA THR A 23 -14.78 23.29 -6.79
C THR A 23 -15.76 22.76 -5.75
N ARG A 24 -16.70 21.91 -6.16
CA ARG A 24 -17.79 21.40 -5.30
C ARG A 24 -18.24 20.00 -5.71
N LEU A 25 -18.88 19.30 -4.77
CA LEU A 25 -19.59 18.03 -4.99
C LEU A 25 -21.09 18.26 -5.01
N SER A 26 -21.83 17.34 -5.66
CA SER A 26 -23.27 17.26 -5.45
C SER A 26 -23.61 16.76 -4.05
N ASP A 27 -24.80 17.13 -3.55
CA ASP A 27 -25.27 16.71 -2.22
C ASP A 27 -25.31 15.19 -2.08
N GLU A 28 -25.70 14.50 -3.15
CA GLU A 28 -25.75 13.03 -3.23
C GLU A 28 -24.35 12.42 -3.06
N ALA A 29 -23.36 12.97 -3.78
CA ALA A 29 -21.96 12.55 -3.73
C ALA A 29 -21.37 12.77 -2.32
N MET A 30 -21.61 13.95 -1.73
CA MET A 30 -21.17 14.26 -0.37
C MET A 30 -21.78 13.29 0.67
N ALA A 31 -23.09 13.03 0.58
CA ALA A 31 -23.77 12.12 1.50
C ALA A 31 -23.17 10.70 1.47
N THR A 32 -22.72 10.24 0.30
CA THR A 32 -22.09 8.93 0.18
C THR A 32 -20.68 8.91 0.74
N LEU A 33 -19.89 9.97 0.55
CA LEU A 33 -18.58 10.08 1.18
C LEU A 33 -18.68 10.08 2.70
N VAL A 34 -19.70 10.73 3.26
CA VAL A 34 -19.95 10.75 4.72
C VAL A 34 -20.36 9.38 5.25
N ARG A 35 -21.14 8.61 4.47
CA ARG A 35 -21.65 7.30 4.89
C ARG A 35 -20.63 6.16 4.74
N TYR A 36 -19.61 6.34 3.91
CA TYR A 36 -18.62 5.31 3.63
C TYR A 36 -17.61 5.16 4.79
N PRO A 37 -17.22 3.94 5.20
CA PRO A 37 -16.39 3.71 6.40
C PRO A 37 -14.88 3.96 6.20
N TRP A 38 -14.42 4.22 4.97
CA TRP A 38 -13.02 4.54 4.63
C TRP A 38 -11.97 3.59 5.23
N PRO A 39 -11.77 2.38 4.67
CA PRO A 39 -10.86 1.37 5.23
C PRO A 39 -9.36 1.76 5.21
N GLY A 40 -9.01 2.91 4.62
CA GLY A 40 -7.66 3.49 4.62
C GLY A 40 -7.62 4.98 5.04
N ASN A 41 -8.56 5.42 5.87
CA ASN A 41 -8.66 6.79 6.39
C ASN A 41 -8.73 7.87 5.28
N VAL A 42 -8.27 9.08 5.61
CA VAL A 42 -8.27 10.28 4.75
C VAL A 42 -7.50 10.09 3.43
N ARG A 43 -6.60 9.10 3.34
CA ARG A 43 -5.86 8.83 2.09
C ARG A 43 -6.77 8.25 1.00
N GLU A 44 -7.64 7.32 1.36
CA GLU A 44 -8.61 6.75 0.42
C GLU A 44 -9.65 7.79 -0.01
N LEU A 45 -10.15 8.59 0.94
CA LEU A 45 -11.01 9.73 0.65
C LEU A 45 -10.34 10.68 -0.36
N GLY A 46 -9.07 11.02 -0.13
CA GLY A 46 -8.31 11.89 -1.01
C GLY A 46 -8.09 11.31 -2.41
N ASN A 47 -7.83 10.01 -2.53
CA ASN A 47 -7.72 9.34 -3.83
C ASN A 47 -9.03 9.42 -4.60
N VAL A 48 -10.15 9.11 -3.95
CA VAL A 48 -11.48 9.16 -4.59
C VAL A 48 -11.80 10.58 -5.04
N VAL A 49 -11.65 11.57 -4.16
CA VAL A 49 -11.91 12.99 -4.50
C VAL A 49 -11.01 13.45 -5.63
N TYR A 50 -9.73 13.06 -5.62
CA TYR A 50 -8.78 13.39 -6.68
C TYR A 50 -9.22 12.83 -8.04
N HIS A 51 -9.46 11.52 -8.12
CA HIS A 51 -9.87 10.88 -9.36
C HIS A 51 -11.18 11.46 -9.88
N SER A 52 -12.16 11.65 -8.99
CA SER A 52 -13.46 12.23 -9.34
C SER A 52 -13.33 13.66 -9.85
N ALA A 53 -12.46 14.48 -9.25
CA ALA A 53 -12.22 15.86 -9.68
C ALA A 53 -11.50 15.96 -11.03
N VAL A 54 -10.66 14.97 -11.37
CA VAL A 54 -9.97 14.90 -12.67
C VAL A 54 -10.92 14.43 -13.78
N VAL A 55 -11.82 13.49 -13.47
CA VAL A 55 -12.81 12.96 -14.42
C VAL A 55 -13.96 13.94 -14.65
N ALA A 56 -14.34 14.71 -13.63
CA ALA A 56 -15.45 15.66 -13.70
C ALA A 56 -15.25 16.69 -14.82
N GLN A 57 -16.22 16.73 -15.73
CA GLN A 57 -16.27 17.70 -16.82
C GLN A 57 -16.96 18.99 -16.35
N GLY A 58 -16.40 19.68 -15.36
CA GLY A 58 -17.01 20.91 -14.84
C GLY A 58 -16.51 21.39 -13.49
N ASP A 59 -17.28 22.29 -12.89
CA ASP A 59 -17.11 22.81 -11.52
C ASP A 59 -17.73 21.90 -10.46
N LEU A 60 -18.65 21.01 -10.86
CA LEU A 60 -19.41 20.13 -10.00
C LEU A 60 -19.08 18.65 -10.26
N ILE A 61 -18.68 17.94 -9.20
CA ILE A 61 -18.48 16.49 -9.22
C ILE A 61 -19.81 15.80 -8.92
N LEU A 62 -20.20 14.85 -9.78
CA LEU A 62 -21.42 14.06 -9.66
C LEU A 62 -21.09 12.61 -9.26
N MET A 63 -22.11 11.85 -8.85
CA MET A 63 -21.95 10.44 -8.51
C MET A 63 -21.39 9.57 -9.63
N LYS A 64 -21.71 9.89 -10.88
CA LYS A 64 -21.17 9.19 -12.06
C LYS A 64 -19.66 9.37 -12.24
N ASP A 65 -19.07 10.38 -11.60
CA ASP A 65 -17.64 10.67 -11.68
C ASP A 65 -16.86 9.91 -10.59
N PHE A 66 -17.57 9.24 -9.66
CA PHE A 66 -16.95 8.42 -8.61
C PHE A 66 -16.55 7.05 -9.15
N PRO A 67 -15.51 6.42 -8.57
CA PRO A 67 -15.15 5.05 -8.89
C PRO A 67 -16.26 4.07 -8.47
N ASP A 68 -16.36 2.95 -9.19
CA ASP A 68 -17.40 1.92 -9.00
C ASP A 68 -17.48 1.35 -7.58
N THR A 69 -16.40 1.46 -6.81
CA THR A 69 -16.33 1.07 -5.40
C THR A 69 -17.33 1.81 -4.51
N LEU A 70 -17.68 3.05 -4.85
CA LEU A 70 -18.72 3.81 -4.15
C LEU A 70 -20.12 3.61 -4.76
N SER A 71 -20.19 3.21 -6.03
CA SER A 71 -21.45 2.95 -6.73
C SER A 71 -22.11 1.63 -6.33
N LYS A 72 -21.35 0.65 -5.83
CA LYS A 72 -21.89 -0.65 -5.40
C LYS A 72 -21.43 -1.01 -3.97
N PRO A 73 -22.28 -0.84 -2.94
CA PRO A 73 -21.94 -1.19 -1.57
C PRO A 73 -22.06 -2.70 -1.36
N GLU A 74 -21.06 -3.47 -1.79
CA GLU A 74 -20.97 -4.90 -1.50
C GLU A 74 -19.57 -5.21 -0.94
N GLY A 75 -19.54 -5.68 0.31
CA GLY A 75 -18.33 -5.76 1.12
C GLY A 75 -17.31 -6.78 0.61
N ALA A 76 -16.13 -6.29 0.21
CA ALA A 76 -14.81 -6.94 0.25
C ALA A 76 -13.76 -5.93 -0.27
N PRO A 77 -12.49 -5.99 0.16
CA PRO A 77 -11.46 -5.04 -0.25
C PRO A 77 -11.14 -5.26 -1.74
N VAL A 78 -11.59 -4.33 -2.58
CA VAL A 78 -11.20 -4.30 -3.99
C VAL A 78 -9.95 -3.44 -4.08
N THR A 79 -8.83 -4.14 -4.24
CA THR A 79 -7.58 -3.69 -4.83
C THR A 79 -7.83 -2.70 -5.96
N ALA A 80 -6.97 -1.68 -6.04
CA ALA A 80 -6.91 -0.65 -7.08
C ALA A 80 -7.27 -1.14 -8.50
N PRO A 81 -7.85 -0.27 -9.36
CA PRO A 81 -8.40 -0.69 -10.64
C PRO A 81 -7.31 -1.23 -11.57
N GLU A 82 -7.55 -2.45 -12.02
CA GLU A 82 -6.88 -3.13 -13.12
C GLU A 82 -7.24 -2.44 -14.45
N PRO A 83 -6.29 -2.15 -15.34
CA PRO A 83 -6.59 -1.85 -16.74
C PRO A 83 -6.81 -3.16 -17.51
N LEU A 84 -7.98 -3.29 -18.15
CA LEU A 84 -8.33 -4.35 -19.13
C LEU A 84 -7.44 -4.29 -20.39
N PRO A 85 -7.53 -5.26 -21.33
CA PRO A 85 -6.98 -6.60 -21.28
C PRO A 85 -5.91 -6.79 -22.38
N ALA A 86 -4.89 -7.61 -22.16
CA ALA A 86 -4.15 -8.24 -23.24
C ALA A 86 -4.46 -9.73 -23.20
N GLU A 87 -5.32 -10.13 -24.13
CA GLU A 87 -5.57 -11.52 -24.48
C GLU A 87 -4.23 -12.16 -24.85
N ASP A 88 -3.82 -13.20 -24.13
CA ASP A 88 -3.43 -14.45 -24.79
C ASP A 88 -3.35 -15.61 -23.81
N LEU A 89 -4.04 -16.66 -24.23
CA LEU A 89 -4.25 -17.95 -23.58
C LEU A 89 -2.95 -18.75 -23.59
N VAL A 90 -2.47 -19.26 -22.45
CA VAL A 90 -1.89 -20.62 -22.41
C VAL A 90 -2.22 -21.31 -21.08
N THR A 91 -3.31 -22.05 -21.15
CA THR A 91 -3.60 -23.36 -20.54
C THR A 91 -2.37 -24.12 -20.02
N ALA A 92 -2.40 -24.60 -18.77
CA ALA A 92 -2.42 -26.04 -18.47
C ALA A 92 -2.03 -26.38 -17.02
N ASN A 93 -3.02 -26.93 -16.31
CA ASN A 93 -2.93 -28.16 -15.52
C ASN A 93 -2.21 -28.19 -14.15
N ARG A 94 -3.09 -28.45 -13.16
CA ARG A 94 -3.07 -29.58 -12.22
C ARG A 94 -2.22 -29.44 -10.96
N GLU A 95 -2.91 -29.10 -9.87
CA GLU A 95 -2.85 -29.90 -8.65
C GLU A 95 -3.43 -31.31 -8.93
N PRO A 96 -3.06 -32.41 -8.24
CA PRO A 96 -3.01 -32.46 -6.77
C PRO A 96 -2.01 -33.47 -6.12
N VAL A 97 -2.11 -33.55 -4.78
CA VAL A 97 -1.88 -34.68 -3.84
C VAL A 97 -0.46 -35.12 -3.40
N VAL A 98 -0.23 -34.90 -2.09
CA VAL A 98 0.41 -35.74 -1.06
C VAL A 98 1.36 -36.87 -1.46
N SER A 99 2.58 -36.90 -0.88
CA SER A 99 3.12 -38.10 -0.21
C SER A 99 4.47 -37.82 0.46
N SER A 100 4.51 -38.17 1.74
CA SER A 100 5.64 -38.53 2.60
C SER A 100 7.03 -38.77 1.98
N VAL A 101 8.03 -38.05 2.50
CA VAL A 101 9.41 -38.53 2.67
C VAL A 101 9.79 -38.28 4.15
N PRO A 102 10.28 -39.29 4.90
CA PRO A 102 10.74 -39.08 6.28
C PRO A 102 12.16 -38.53 6.24
N GLU A 103 12.37 -37.29 6.70
CA GLU A 103 13.72 -36.77 6.85
C GLU A 103 14.43 -37.40 8.06
N PRO A 104 15.71 -37.77 7.93
CA PRO A 104 16.48 -38.41 8.98
C PRO A 104 16.84 -37.38 10.06
N VAL A 105 16.72 -37.83 11.31
CA VAL A 105 17.13 -37.09 12.50
C VAL A 105 18.64 -36.86 12.45
N ILE A 106 19.05 -35.65 12.06
CA ILE A 106 20.40 -35.15 12.27
C ILE A 106 20.28 -34.15 13.42
N ASP A 107 20.77 -34.53 14.60
CA ASP A 107 20.83 -33.67 15.77
C ASP A 107 21.60 -32.38 15.42
N PRO A 108 20.98 -31.19 15.50
CA PRO A 108 21.72 -29.94 15.38
C PRO A 108 22.51 -29.72 16.67
N PRO A 109 23.81 -29.40 16.59
CA PRO A 109 24.58 -29.03 17.77
C PRO A 109 24.01 -27.75 18.39
N GLU A 110 23.95 -27.75 19.71
CA GLU A 110 23.49 -26.68 20.57
C GLU A 110 24.04 -25.31 20.14
N THR A 111 23.21 -24.48 19.53
CA THR A 111 23.34 -23.02 19.62
C THR A 111 22.00 -22.51 20.12
N GLY A 112 21.91 -22.41 21.46
CA GLY A 112 20.69 -21.97 22.15
C GLY A 112 20.36 -20.51 21.87
N LEU A 113 19.33 -20.30 21.06
CA LEU A 113 18.45 -19.12 20.93
C LEU A 113 17.57 -19.47 19.71
N ILE A 114 16.25 -19.64 19.73
CA ILE A 114 15.17 -18.80 20.26
C ILE A 114 13.94 -19.73 20.29
N ARG A 115 13.39 -20.04 21.47
CA ARG A 115 12.10 -20.76 21.57
C ARG A 115 11.16 -19.86 22.37
N GLY A 116 10.35 -19.08 21.65
CA GLY A 116 9.25 -18.32 22.27
C GLY A 116 9.42 -16.80 22.33
N ASP A 117 10.28 -16.20 21.49
CA ASP A 117 10.24 -14.75 21.36
C ASP A 117 9.00 -14.37 20.56
N THR A 118 7.97 -13.88 21.25
CA THR A 118 6.92 -13.07 20.63
C THR A 118 7.60 -12.04 19.71
N LEU A 119 7.05 -11.77 18.52
CA LEU A 119 7.57 -10.73 17.59
C LEU A 119 7.97 -9.43 18.32
N GLN A 120 7.25 -9.10 19.40
CA GLN A 120 7.55 -8.05 20.35
C GLN A 120 8.99 -8.07 20.90
N SER A 121 9.46 -9.19 21.45
CA SER A 121 10.81 -9.34 22.04
C SER A 121 11.91 -9.14 20.99
N ILE A 122 11.65 -9.61 19.76
CA ILE A 122 12.57 -9.43 18.62
C ILE A 122 12.64 -7.95 18.25
N PHE A 123 11.50 -7.26 18.17
CA PHE A 123 11.48 -5.83 17.88
C PHE A 123 12.12 -5.00 18.99
N ASP A 124 11.91 -5.34 20.26
CA ASP A 124 12.53 -4.66 21.40
C ASP A 124 14.05 -4.76 21.34
N THR A 125 14.55 -5.96 21.03
CA THR A 125 15.99 -6.21 20.85
C THR A 125 16.57 -5.39 19.68
N ILE A 126 15.89 -5.38 18.53
CA ILE A 126 16.31 -4.60 17.36
C ILE A 126 16.28 -3.10 17.67
N TYR A 127 15.23 -2.62 18.34
CA TYR A 127 15.08 -1.21 18.66
C TYR A 127 16.20 -0.69 19.56
N GLU A 128 16.49 -1.37 20.67
CA GLU A 128 17.58 -0.95 21.57
C GLU A 128 18.94 -1.03 20.88
N THR A 129 19.17 -2.07 20.06
CA THR A 129 20.42 -2.22 19.30
C THR A 129 20.64 -1.08 18.29
N VAL A 130 19.60 -0.69 17.54
CA VAL A 130 19.71 0.39 16.53
C VAL A 130 19.74 1.77 17.20
N LYS A 131 19.03 1.95 18.31
CA LYS A 131 19.02 3.18 19.10
C LYS A 131 20.41 3.53 19.66
N GLU A 132 21.14 2.53 20.17
CA GLU A 132 22.50 2.74 20.70
C GLU A 132 23.52 3.07 19.60
N ARG A 133 23.37 2.53 18.39
CA ARG A 133 24.35 2.68 17.30
C ARG A 133 24.07 3.83 16.33
N GLU A 134 22.81 4.10 15.98
CA GLU A 134 22.46 5.00 14.87
C GLU A 134 21.64 6.24 15.28
N GLY A 135 21.24 6.36 16.56
CA GLY A 135 20.61 7.58 17.08
C GLY A 135 19.28 7.94 16.38
N LYS A 136 19.13 9.19 15.89
CA LYS A 136 17.83 9.79 15.49
C LYS A 136 17.23 9.26 14.17
N ARG A 137 17.85 8.28 13.49
CA ARG A 137 17.45 7.78 12.16
C ARG A 137 17.11 6.28 12.10
N ILE A 138 16.66 5.71 13.22
CA ILE A 138 16.25 4.29 13.34
C ILE A 138 15.30 3.87 12.21
N LEU A 139 14.27 4.69 11.92
CA LEU A 139 13.27 4.34 10.90
C LEU A 139 13.88 4.25 9.50
N SER A 140 14.77 5.17 9.12
CA SER A 140 15.43 5.16 7.81
C SER A 140 16.30 3.91 7.63
N HIS A 141 16.99 3.47 8.69
CA HIS A 141 17.81 2.27 8.65
C HIS A 141 16.95 1.02 8.47
N ILE A 142 15.90 0.88 9.30
CA ILE A 142 14.98 -0.27 9.22
C ILE A 142 14.31 -0.29 7.84
N GLU A 143 13.84 0.86 7.33
CA GLU A 143 13.22 0.97 6.02
C GLU A 143 14.16 0.49 4.90
N LYS A 144 15.41 0.97 4.89
CA LYS A 144 16.43 0.54 3.92
C LYS A 144 16.68 -0.97 4.00
N GLN A 145 16.80 -1.51 5.21
CA GLN A 145 17.03 -2.94 5.47
C GLN A 145 15.86 -3.83 5.03
N MET A 146 14.62 -3.36 5.20
CA MET A 146 13.42 -4.09 4.76
C MET A 146 13.27 -4.05 3.24
N ILE A 147 13.51 -2.89 2.61
CA ILE A 147 13.46 -2.74 1.16
C ILE A 147 14.51 -3.64 0.48
N GLN A 148 15.74 -3.65 0.98
CA GLN A 148 16.81 -4.49 0.41
C GLN A 148 16.47 -5.99 0.49
N ARG A 149 15.92 -6.45 1.62
CA ARG A 149 15.50 -7.85 1.79
C ARG A 149 14.36 -8.20 0.83
N ALA A 150 13.31 -7.39 0.77
CA ALA A 150 12.16 -7.65 -0.11
C ALA A 150 12.56 -7.70 -1.59
N VAL A 151 13.43 -6.78 -2.03
CA VAL A 151 13.93 -6.76 -3.43
C VAL A 151 14.82 -7.97 -3.72
N SER A 152 15.65 -8.39 -2.75
CA SER A 152 16.51 -9.58 -2.92
C SER A 152 15.68 -10.86 -2.99
N ASP A 153 14.69 -10.99 -2.12
CA ASP A 153 13.79 -12.16 -2.05
C ASP A 153 12.96 -12.32 -3.34
N THR A 154 12.58 -11.21 -3.97
CA THR A 154 11.81 -11.25 -5.23
C THR A 154 12.68 -11.30 -6.48
N GLY A 155 14.01 -11.40 -6.35
CA GLY A 155 14.96 -11.43 -7.46
C GLY A 155 14.99 -10.13 -8.26
N GLY A 156 14.79 -8.98 -7.61
CA GLY A 156 14.76 -7.67 -8.27
C GLY A 156 13.39 -7.27 -8.83
N ASN A 157 12.35 -8.10 -8.66
CA ASN A 157 11.01 -7.72 -9.06
C ASN A 157 10.42 -6.69 -8.09
N GLN A 158 10.53 -5.41 -8.48
CA GLN A 158 10.05 -4.27 -7.70
C GLN A 158 8.54 -4.28 -7.45
N ALA A 159 7.74 -4.88 -8.35
CA ALA A 159 6.29 -4.95 -8.14
C ALA A 159 5.97 -5.91 -6.97
N ARG A 160 6.51 -7.13 -7.01
CA ARG A 160 6.34 -8.10 -5.92
C ARG A 160 6.98 -7.63 -4.60
N ALA A 161 8.13 -6.95 -4.66
CA ALA A 161 8.74 -6.39 -3.46
C ALA A 161 7.87 -5.30 -2.82
N ALA A 162 7.22 -4.47 -3.64
CA ALA A 162 6.30 -3.44 -3.16
C ALA A 162 5.04 -4.07 -2.53
N GLU A 163 4.52 -5.15 -3.10
CA GLU A 163 3.42 -5.95 -2.54
C GLU A 163 3.77 -6.51 -1.16
N ILE A 164 4.94 -7.15 -1.00
CA ILE A 164 5.40 -7.69 0.29
C ILE A 164 5.51 -6.59 1.36
N LEU A 165 5.95 -5.39 0.95
CA LEU A 165 6.12 -4.25 1.84
C LEU A 165 4.83 -3.46 2.10
N GLY A 166 3.73 -3.77 1.40
CA GLY A 166 2.47 -3.05 1.52
C GLY A 166 2.54 -1.59 1.04
N ILE A 167 3.45 -1.27 0.12
CA ILE A 167 3.60 0.08 -0.46
C ILE A 167 3.40 0.05 -1.97
N THR A 168 3.16 1.22 -2.58
CA THR A 168 3.08 1.30 -4.05
C THR A 168 4.46 1.15 -4.69
N ARG A 169 4.52 0.56 -5.89
CA ARG A 169 5.76 0.45 -6.68
C ARG A 169 6.47 1.80 -6.86
N ASN A 170 5.73 2.88 -7.07
CA ASN A 170 6.30 4.23 -7.22
C ASN A 170 6.97 4.72 -5.93
N THR A 171 6.39 4.39 -4.77
CA THR A 171 7.01 4.67 -3.47
C THR A 171 8.30 3.87 -3.32
N LEU A 172 8.26 2.56 -3.61
CA LEU A 172 9.45 1.70 -3.55
C LEU A 172 10.56 2.22 -4.48
N LYS A 173 10.23 2.56 -5.72
CA LYS A 173 11.17 3.10 -6.70
C LYS A 173 11.82 4.39 -6.19
N LYS A 174 11.02 5.35 -5.71
CA LYS A 174 11.54 6.62 -5.18
C LYS A 174 12.51 6.40 -4.01
N ARG A 175 12.17 5.49 -3.09
CA ARG A 175 13.04 5.12 -1.96
C ARG A 175 14.34 4.46 -2.43
N LEU A 176 14.26 3.59 -3.43
CA LEU A 176 15.45 2.94 -3.99
C LEU A 176 16.39 3.97 -4.66
N ASP A 177 15.83 4.94 -5.39
CA ASP A 177 16.59 6.03 -6.02
C ASP A 177 17.27 6.93 -4.97
N GLU A 178 16.55 7.27 -3.89
CA GLU A 178 17.06 8.05 -2.75
C GLU A 178 18.21 7.33 -2.03
N TYR A 179 18.07 6.04 -1.73
CA TYR A 179 19.14 5.28 -1.08
C TYR A 179 20.31 4.93 -2.00
N ALA A 180 20.09 4.84 -3.30
CA ALA A 180 21.17 4.70 -4.28
C ALA A 180 22.03 5.96 -4.36
N SER A 181 21.44 7.14 -4.13
CA SER A 181 22.15 8.42 -4.16
C SER A 181 22.81 8.80 -2.83
N GLU A 182 22.34 8.27 -1.70
CA GLU A 182 22.99 8.42 -0.39
C GLU A 182 24.19 7.47 -0.16
N GLY A 183 24.32 6.41 -0.97
CA GLY A 183 25.32 5.34 -0.79
C GLY A 183 26.53 5.41 -1.73
N GLY A 184 26.73 6.54 -2.43
CA GLY A 184 27.84 6.78 -3.36
C GLY A 184 28.94 7.66 -2.77
#